data_AF-A0A2J7QNS6-F1
#
_entry.id   AF-A0A2J7QNS6-F1
#
_cell.length_a   1.000
_cell.length_b   1.000
_cell.length_c   1.000
_cell.angle_alpha   90.00
_cell.angle_beta   90.00
_cell.angle_gamma   90.00
#
_symmetry.space_group_name_H-M   'P 1'
#
loop_
_entity.id
_entity.type
_entity.pdbx_description
1 polymer ?
#
loop_
_entity_poly.entity_id
_entity_poly.type
_entity_poly.pdbx_seq_one_letter_code
_entity_poly.pdbx_strand_id
1 'polypeptide(L)'
;MDPALLRERELFKKRALATPTVEKKKKDSDNVQSQKDESSKKKPKPPSSSAGPKLDIVNYKTMSGSSQYKFGVLAKIVKYMRSRHQEGDDHPLSLDEILDETNQLDVGSKVKQWLLTEALVNNPKIEVTPEGKFIFKASYKIKDKKSLLRLLKQHDLKGLGGILLEDVQESLPHCDKALKVNTLH
;
A
#
# COMPACT_ATOMS: atom_id res chain seq x y z
N MET A 1 -15.83 -20.11 -29.92
CA MET A 1 -15.00 -18.88 -29.85
C MET A 1 -15.47 -17.95 -30.93
N ASP A 2 -15.75 -16.69 -30.59
CA ASP A 2 -16.36 -15.72 -31.49
C ASP A 2 -15.37 -15.31 -32.61
N PRO A 3 -15.69 -15.50 -33.90
CA PRO A 3 -14.74 -15.30 -35.01
C PRO A 3 -14.26 -13.85 -35.18
N ALA A 4 -15.00 -12.86 -34.65
CA ALA A 4 -14.61 -11.46 -34.69
C ALA A 4 -13.40 -11.17 -33.78
N LEU A 5 -13.35 -11.79 -32.59
CA LEU A 5 -12.27 -11.59 -31.61
C LEU A 5 -10.94 -12.20 -32.08
N LEU A 6 -10.99 -13.30 -32.83
CA LEU A 6 -9.80 -13.91 -33.44
C LEU A 6 -9.19 -13.00 -34.52
N ARG A 7 -10.04 -12.39 -35.36
CA ARG A 7 -9.61 -11.48 -36.42
C ARG A 7 -8.96 -10.22 -35.86
N GLU A 8 -9.53 -9.65 -34.80
CA GLU A 8 -8.99 -8.45 -34.15
C GLU A 8 -7.63 -8.72 -33.49
N ARG A 9 -7.48 -9.88 -32.83
CA ARG A 9 -6.21 -10.32 -32.23
C ARG A 9 -5.09 -10.46 -33.28
N GLU A 10 -5.40 -11.06 -34.43
CA GLU A 10 -4.43 -11.22 -35.52
C GLU A 10 -4.02 -9.88 -36.14
N LEU A 11 -4.98 -8.97 -36.34
CA LEU A 11 -4.71 -7.62 -36.86
C LEU A 11 -3.86 -6.79 -35.89
N PHE A 12 -4.13 -6.90 -34.58
CA PHE A 12 -3.33 -6.23 -33.55
C PHE A 12 -1.89 -6.77 -33.54
N LYS A 13 -1.72 -8.10 -33.55
CA LYS A 13 -0.39 -8.74 -33.59
C LYS A 13 0.38 -8.37 -34.86
N LYS A 14 -0.28 -8.34 -36.01
CA LYS A 14 0.34 -7.95 -37.29
C LYS A 14 0.76 -6.49 -37.30
N ARG A 15 -0.02 -5.60 -36.68
CA ARG A 15 0.31 -4.16 -36.58
C ARG A 15 1.46 -3.89 -35.61
N ALA A 16 1.53 -4.60 -34.49
CA ALA A 16 2.63 -4.50 -33.53
C ALA A 16 3.97 -5.00 -34.09
N LEU A 17 3.94 -6.04 -34.93
CA LEU A 17 5.14 -6.55 -35.61
C LEU A 17 5.62 -5.63 -36.76
N ALA A 18 4.72 -4.86 -37.35
CA ALA A 18 5.03 -3.94 -38.45
C ALA A 18 5.54 -2.56 -37.98
N THR A 19 5.47 -2.26 -36.69
CA THR A 19 6.06 -1.02 -36.15
C THR A 19 7.55 -1.22 -35.86
N PRO A 20 8.47 -0.59 -36.61
CA PRO A 20 9.89 -0.67 -36.31
C PRO A 20 10.16 -0.06 -34.94
N THR A 21 10.78 -0.83 -34.05
CA THR A 21 11.16 -0.39 -32.70
C THR A 21 12.28 0.62 -32.82
N VAL A 22 12.03 1.89 -32.50
CA VAL A 22 13.06 2.93 -32.45
C VAL A 22 13.85 2.77 -31.15
N GLU A 23 15.08 2.26 -31.24
CA GLU A 23 16.04 2.30 -30.15
C GLU A 23 16.37 3.76 -29.79
N LYS A 24 15.95 4.22 -28.61
CA LYS A 24 16.41 5.50 -28.07
C LYS A 24 17.82 5.31 -27.47
N LYS A 25 18.83 5.57 -28.30
CA LYS A 25 20.21 5.83 -27.86
C LYS A 25 20.23 7.07 -26.97
N LYS A 26 20.77 6.96 -25.75
CA LYS A 26 21.06 8.09 -24.85
C LYS A 26 21.96 9.09 -25.59
N LYS A 27 21.67 10.39 -25.52
CA LYS A 27 22.61 11.44 -25.93
C LYS A 27 22.61 12.57 -24.91
N ASP A 28 23.79 12.80 -24.37
CA ASP A 28 24.20 13.88 -23.49
C ASP A 28 24.75 15.05 -24.34
N SER A 29 24.82 16.26 -23.73
CA SER A 29 25.57 17.47 -24.10
C SER A 29 25.00 18.52 -25.10
N ASP A 30 24.69 19.68 -24.52
CA ASP A 30 25.09 21.09 -24.78
C ASP A 30 25.00 21.78 -26.17
N ASN A 31 24.45 23.01 -26.11
CA ASN A 31 24.80 24.27 -26.83
C ASN A 31 24.16 24.71 -28.19
N VAL A 32 23.88 26.03 -28.19
CA VAL A 32 23.72 27.05 -29.25
C VAL A 32 22.33 27.33 -29.88
N GLN A 33 22.02 28.63 -29.74
CA GLN A 33 20.94 29.52 -30.15
C GLN A 33 20.92 29.82 -31.66
N SER A 34 19.74 29.97 -32.31
CA SER A 34 19.49 30.88 -33.47
C SER A 34 18.04 30.87 -33.98
N GLN A 35 17.38 32.02 -33.82
CA GLN A 35 16.47 32.77 -34.70
C GLN A 35 15.70 32.15 -35.90
N LYS A 36 14.38 32.44 -35.90
CA LYS A 36 13.57 33.18 -36.92
C LYS A 36 12.75 32.43 -38.00
N ASP A 37 11.50 32.92 -38.06
CA ASP A 37 10.50 33.03 -39.14
C ASP A 37 9.51 31.94 -39.57
N GLU A 38 8.35 32.50 -39.92
CA GLU A 38 7.03 32.05 -40.30
C GLU A 38 6.95 31.03 -41.46
N SER A 39 5.98 30.10 -41.43
CA SER A 39 4.92 29.96 -42.46
C SER A 39 4.24 28.57 -42.50
N SER A 40 2.95 28.58 -42.16
CA SER A 40 1.83 27.91 -42.83
C SER A 40 2.01 26.54 -43.53
N LYS A 41 1.52 25.45 -42.91
CA LYS A 41 0.72 24.43 -43.65
C LYS A 41 -0.20 23.59 -42.76
N LYS A 42 -1.50 23.86 -42.93
CA LYS A 42 -2.66 23.11 -42.42
C LYS A 42 -2.63 21.65 -42.88
N LYS A 43 -3.02 20.71 -42.01
CA LYS A 43 -3.64 19.39 -42.34
C LYS A 43 -4.35 18.80 -41.10
N PRO A 44 -5.35 17.91 -41.27
CA PRO A 44 -6.71 18.12 -40.78
C PRO A 44 -7.06 17.40 -39.47
N LYS A 45 -8.05 17.94 -38.75
CA LYS A 45 -8.74 17.29 -37.63
C LYS A 45 -9.54 16.07 -38.13
N PRO A 46 -9.47 14.90 -37.46
CA PRO A 46 -10.50 13.89 -37.59
C PRO A 46 -11.69 14.16 -36.61
N PRO A 47 -12.90 13.72 -36.97
CA PRO A 47 -14.16 14.11 -36.34
C PRO A 47 -14.41 13.45 -34.98
N SER A 48 -15.09 14.21 -34.13
CA SER A 48 -15.75 13.73 -32.92
C SER A 48 -16.97 12.90 -33.29
N SER A 49 -16.94 11.59 -33.06
CA SER A 49 -18.15 10.80 -32.74
C SER A 49 -17.82 9.33 -32.42
N SER A 50 -17.71 9.01 -31.12
CA SER A 50 -18.19 7.72 -30.61
C SER A 50 -18.34 7.82 -29.09
N ALA A 51 -19.59 7.84 -28.64
CA ALA A 51 -19.97 7.70 -27.25
C ALA A 51 -19.42 6.37 -26.70
N GLY A 52 -18.45 6.48 -25.80
CA GLY A 52 -18.04 5.44 -24.87
C GLY A 52 -17.82 6.12 -23.52
N PRO A 53 -18.00 5.44 -22.38
CA PRO A 53 -17.82 6.05 -21.08
C PRO A 53 -16.39 6.57 -21.01
N LYS A 54 -16.24 7.90 -20.93
CA LYS A 54 -14.94 8.54 -20.74
C LYS A 54 -14.46 8.17 -19.34
N LEU A 55 -13.77 7.05 -19.22
CA LEU A 55 -12.93 6.81 -18.06
C LEU A 55 -11.80 7.84 -18.15
N ASP A 56 -11.87 8.84 -17.27
CA ASP A 56 -10.94 9.95 -17.19
C ASP A 56 -9.50 9.44 -17.05
N ILE A 57 -8.80 9.35 -18.18
CA ILE A 57 -7.36 9.10 -18.29
C ILE A 57 -6.54 10.17 -17.54
N VAL A 58 -7.17 11.29 -17.18
CA VAL A 58 -6.58 12.35 -16.35
C VAL A 58 -6.53 11.99 -14.86
N ASN A 59 -7.33 11.01 -14.42
CA ASN A 59 -7.35 10.56 -13.03
C ASN A 59 -6.20 9.59 -12.70
N TYR A 60 -5.76 8.73 -13.63
CA TYR A 60 -4.73 7.74 -13.28
C TYR A 60 -3.34 8.36 -13.04
N LYS A 61 -3.00 9.46 -13.73
CA LYS A 61 -1.70 10.14 -13.53
C LYS A 61 -1.67 11.07 -12.33
N THR A 62 -2.81 11.61 -11.89
CA THR A 62 -2.90 12.51 -10.74
C THR A 62 -3.13 11.76 -9.41
N MET A 63 -3.60 10.51 -9.46
CA MET A 63 -3.82 9.68 -8.25
C MET A 63 -2.56 8.96 -7.73
N SER A 64 -1.46 8.92 -8.50
CA SER A 64 -0.26 8.17 -8.12
C SER A 64 0.56 8.79 -6.98
N GLY A 65 0.36 10.08 -6.66
CA GLY A 65 1.09 10.76 -5.58
C GLY A 65 0.34 10.82 -4.25
N SER A 66 -0.98 11.07 -4.29
CA SER A 66 -1.79 11.25 -3.08
C SER A 66 -2.02 9.95 -2.33
N SER A 67 -2.13 8.82 -3.05
CA SER A 67 -2.28 7.50 -2.46
C SER A 67 -1.02 7.09 -1.68
N GLN A 68 0.17 7.38 -2.21
CA GLN A 68 1.44 7.08 -1.55
C GLN A 68 1.57 7.80 -0.21
N TYR A 69 1.17 9.08 -0.15
CA TYR A 69 1.11 9.83 1.11
C TYR A 69 0.13 9.19 2.10
N LYS A 70 -1.09 8.85 1.67
CA LYS A 70 -2.09 8.17 2.52
C LYS A 70 -1.58 6.85 3.10
N PHE A 71 -0.96 6.02 2.27
CA PHE A 71 -0.39 4.74 2.68
C PHE A 71 0.85 4.93 3.57
N GLY A 72 1.67 5.96 3.32
CA GLY A 72 2.79 6.31 4.17
C GLY A 72 2.35 6.76 5.56
N VAL A 73 1.28 7.55 5.64
CA VAL A 73 0.64 7.97 6.90
C VAL A 73 0.14 6.74 7.66
N LEU A 74 -0.64 5.88 7.00
CA LEU A 74 -1.14 4.64 7.58
C LEU A 74 -0.02 3.72 8.07
N ALA A 75 1.04 3.53 7.28
CA ALA A 75 2.16 2.68 7.66
C ALA A 75 2.86 3.18 8.92
N LYS A 76 2.98 4.51 9.07
CA LYS A 76 3.58 5.13 10.27
C LYS A 76 2.67 4.97 11.49
N ILE A 77 1.35 5.13 11.33
CA ILE A 77 0.36 4.83 12.37
C ILE A 77 0.47 3.38 12.83
N VAL A 78 0.43 2.41 11.91
CA VAL A 78 0.52 0.98 12.24
C VAL A 78 1.85 0.64 12.91
N LYS A 79 2.96 1.21 12.43
CA LYS A 79 4.28 1.03 13.03
C LYS A 79 4.33 1.57 14.46
N TYR A 80 3.74 2.75 14.69
CA TYR A 80 3.66 3.35 16.01
C TYR A 80 2.83 2.47 16.96
N MET A 81 1.62 2.08 16.54
CA MET A 81 0.75 1.19 17.33
C MET A 81 1.42 -0.16 17.65
N ARG A 82 2.14 -0.75 16.69
CA ARG A 82 2.95 -1.95 16.92
C ARG A 82 4.04 -1.73 17.96
N SER A 83 4.77 -0.62 17.87
CA SER A 83 5.90 -0.33 18.77
C SER A 83 5.41 -0.19 20.22
N ARG A 84 4.29 0.49 20.42
CA ARG A 84 3.67 0.64 21.75
C ARG A 84 3.20 -0.67 22.34
N HIS A 85 2.56 -1.51 21.50
CA HIS A 85 2.19 -2.87 21.90
C HIS A 85 3.42 -3.68 22.34
N GLN A 86 4.55 -3.56 21.63
CA GLN A 86 5.80 -4.24 21.99
C GLN A 86 6.44 -3.73 23.29
N GLU A 87 6.20 -2.47 23.63
CA GLU A 87 6.62 -1.82 24.88
C GLU A 87 5.70 -2.17 26.06
N GLY A 88 4.59 -2.89 25.81
CA GLY A 88 3.61 -3.29 26.83
C GLY A 88 2.50 -2.28 27.05
N ASP A 89 2.38 -1.27 26.17
CA ASP A 89 1.37 -0.24 26.25
C ASP A 89 0.24 -0.46 25.23
N ASP A 90 -0.86 -1.01 25.75
CA ASP A 90 -2.05 -1.44 25.00
C ASP A 90 -3.25 -0.50 25.19
N HIS A 91 -3.04 0.75 25.59
CA HIS A 91 -4.16 1.68 25.77
C HIS A 91 -4.78 2.09 24.42
N PRO A 92 -6.13 2.15 24.35
CA PRO A 92 -6.83 2.55 23.13
C PRO A 92 -6.65 4.05 22.89
N LEU A 93 -6.30 4.43 21.66
CA LEU A 93 -6.14 5.82 21.24
C LEU A 93 -7.09 6.21 20.13
N SER A 94 -7.51 7.47 20.14
CA SER A 94 -8.18 8.11 19.02
C SER A 94 -7.22 8.37 17.86
N LEU A 95 -7.78 8.58 16.67
CA LEU A 95 -6.97 8.93 15.50
C LEU A 95 -6.17 10.22 15.73
N ASP A 96 -6.77 11.24 16.34
CA ASP A 96 -6.09 12.52 16.56
C ASP A 96 -4.92 12.40 17.55
N GLU A 97 -5.04 11.60 18.61
CA GLU A 97 -3.94 11.32 19.53
C GLU A 97 -2.78 10.62 18.82
N ILE A 98 -3.06 9.61 17.99
CA ILE A 98 -2.01 8.91 17.22
C ILE A 98 -1.34 9.86 16.22
N LEU A 99 -2.10 10.74 15.58
CA LEU A 99 -1.55 11.72 14.64
C LEU A 99 -0.67 12.76 15.34
N ASP A 100 -1.01 13.15 16.57
CA ASP A 100 -0.20 14.05 17.39
C ASP A 100 1.11 13.38 17.80
N GLU A 101 1.05 12.17 18.37
CA GLU A 101 2.24 11.42 18.81
C GLU A 101 3.18 11.03 17.66
N THR A 102 2.66 10.81 16.45
CA THR A 102 3.46 10.50 15.27
C THR A 102 3.98 11.74 14.53
N ASN A 103 3.70 12.94 15.04
CA ASN A 103 3.98 14.25 14.44
C ASN A 103 3.41 14.38 13.01
N GLN A 104 2.20 13.87 12.79
CA GLN A 104 1.47 13.90 11.52
C GLN A 104 0.36 14.97 11.53
N LEU A 105 0.72 16.18 11.95
CA LEU A 105 -0.20 17.31 12.08
C LEU A 105 -0.70 17.85 10.72
N ASP A 106 0.09 17.67 9.65
CA ASP A 106 -0.25 18.14 8.29
C ASP A 106 -1.19 17.22 7.51
N VAL A 107 -1.83 16.24 8.17
CA VAL A 107 -2.75 15.32 7.50
C VAL A 107 -4.07 16.02 7.20
N GLY A 108 -4.30 16.32 5.91
CA GLY A 108 -5.53 16.96 5.45
C GLY A 108 -6.79 16.16 5.78
N SER A 109 -7.92 16.86 5.98
CA SER A 109 -9.20 16.27 6.45
C SER A 109 -9.69 15.08 5.62
N LYS A 110 -9.43 15.08 4.30
CA LYS A 110 -9.77 13.94 3.40
C LYS A 110 -9.03 12.65 3.76
N VAL A 111 -7.78 12.76 4.21
CA VAL A 111 -6.96 11.61 4.62
C VAL A 111 -7.41 11.12 5.99
N LYS A 112 -7.67 12.03 6.94
CA LYS A 112 -8.26 11.68 8.24
C LYS A 112 -9.57 10.90 8.08
N GLN A 113 -10.48 11.40 7.23
CA GLN A 113 -11.75 10.72 6.95
C GLN A 113 -11.53 9.31 6.39
N TRP A 114 -10.64 9.16 5.41
CA TRP A 114 -10.32 7.86 4.82
C TRP A 114 -9.71 6.89 5.84
N LEU A 115 -8.87 7.38 6.76
CA LEU A 115 -8.31 6.56 7.85
C LEU A 115 -9.41 6.03 8.78
N LEU A 116 -10.34 6.91 9.20
CA LEU A 116 -11.46 6.58 10.09
C LEU A 116 -12.46 5.60 9.47
N THR A 117 -12.87 5.82 8.22
CA THR A 117 -13.97 5.05 7.63
C THR A 117 -13.52 3.77 6.92
N GLU A 118 -12.28 3.74 6.42
CA GLU A 118 -11.83 2.69 5.52
C GLU A 118 -10.52 2.04 5.97
N ALA A 119 -9.47 2.83 6.17
CA ALA A 119 -8.13 2.26 6.35
C ALA A 119 -7.98 1.49 7.67
N LEU A 120 -8.43 2.07 8.80
CA LEU A 120 -8.30 1.45 10.11
C LEU A 120 -9.32 0.32 10.31
N VAL A 121 -10.51 0.45 9.71
CA VAL A 121 -11.57 -0.57 9.79
C VAL A 121 -11.20 -1.83 8.98
N ASN A 122 -10.58 -1.67 7.82
CA ASN A 122 -10.16 -2.79 6.98
C ASN A 122 -8.82 -3.43 7.38
N ASN A 123 -8.08 -2.85 8.33
CA ASN A 123 -6.75 -3.34 8.67
C ASN A 123 -6.83 -4.48 9.70
N PRO A 124 -6.38 -5.71 9.37
CA PRO A 124 -6.42 -6.84 10.30
C PRO A 124 -5.53 -6.65 11.54
N LYS A 125 -4.60 -5.69 11.50
CA LYS A 125 -3.68 -5.36 12.60
C LYS A 125 -4.26 -4.32 13.57
N ILE A 126 -5.45 -3.79 13.32
CA ILE A 126 -6.09 -2.78 14.16
C ILE A 126 -7.48 -3.29 14.58
N GLU A 127 -7.85 -3.04 15.83
CA GLU A 127 -9.19 -3.30 16.35
C GLU A 127 -9.82 -1.97 16.77
N VAL A 128 -11.08 -1.77 16.40
CA VAL A 128 -11.84 -0.55 16.73
C VAL A 128 -12.68 -0.83 17.96
N THR A 129 -12.41 -0.07 19.02
CA THR A 129 -13.16 -0.09 20.28
C THR A 129 -14.53 0.55 20.05
N PRO A 130 -15.60 0.12 20.74
CA PRO A 130 -16.94 0.73 20.63
C PRO A 130 -16.97 2.24 20.89
N GLU A 131 -15.99 2.80 21.60
CA GLU A 131 -15.82 4.24 21.81
C GLU A 131 -15.22 4.99 20.60
N GLY A 132 -14.95 4.32 19.48
CA GLY A 132 -14.30 4.91 18.30
C GLY A 132 -12.78 5.08 18.45
N LYS A 133 -12.17 4.41 19.43
CA LYS A 133 -10.71 4.36 19.62
C LYS A 133 -10.10 3.12 18.96
N PHE A 134 -8.82 3.18 18.64
CA PHE A 134 -8.07 2.15 17.96
C PHE A 134 -7.08 1.49 18.91
N ILE A 135 -7.00 0.16 18.85
CA ILE A 135 -6.01 -0.65 19.57
C ILE A 135 -5.28 -1.56 18.58
N PHE A 136 -4.01 -1.86 18.84
CA PHE A 136 -3.25 -2.79 18.03
C PHE A 136 -3.75 -4.23 18.23
N LYS A 137 -4.02 -4.93 17.13
CA LYS A 137 -4.45 -6.32 17.13
C LYS A 137 -3.32 -7.20 16.62
N ALA A 138 -2.61 -7.83 17.57
CA ALA A 138 -1.62 -8.85 17.26
C ALA A 138 -2.24 -10.04 16.52
N SER A 139 -1.47 -10.65 15.60
CA SER A 139 -1.87 -11.87 14.88
C SER A 139 -2.23 -13.00 15.84
N TYR A 140 -1.50 -13.09 16.95
CA TYR A 140 -1.73 -14.04 18.03
C TYR A 140 -1.93 -13.27 19.34
N LYS A 141 -2.95 -13.60 20.13
CA LYS A 141 -3.14 -13.02 21.47
C LYS A 141 -2.23 -13.71 22.48
N ILE A 142 -0.91 -13.50 22.36
CA ILE A 142 0.08 -14.04 23.28
C ILE A 142 0.65 -12.91 24.13
N LYS A 143 0.43 -12.99 25.45
CA LYS A 143 0.95 -11.98 26.41
C LYS A 143 2.15 -12.48 27.18
N ASP A 144 2.27 -13.80 27.33
CA ASP A 144 3.23 -14.45 28.21
C ASP A 144 3.89 -15.68 27.57
N LYS A 145 5.04 -16.09 28.09
CA LYS A 145 5.71 -17.36 27.72
C LYS A 145 4.77 -18.57 27.78
N LYS A 146 3.90 -18.62 28.80
CA LYS A 146 2.92 -19.71 28.97
C LYS A 146 1.88 -19.71 27.83
N SER A 147 1.46 -18.53 27.38
CA SER A 147 0.51 -18.40 26.27
C SER A 147 1.12 -18.81 24.93
N LEU A 148 2.40 -18.48 24.70
CA LEU A 148 3.14 -18.97 23.52
C LEU A 148 3.24 -20.50 23.51
N LEU A 149 3.62 -21.11 24.64
CA LEU A 149 3.73 -22.57 24.72
C LEU A 149 2.38 -23.26 24.49
N ARG A 150 1.29 -22.68 25.00
CA ARG A 150 -0.07 -23.20 24.77
C ARG A 150 -0.48 -23.08 23.29
N LEU A 151 -0.14 -21.96 22.65
CA LEU A 151 -0.37 -21.76 21.22
C LEU A 151 0.38 -22.81 20.39
N LEU A 152 1.67 -23.03 20.66
CA LEU A 152 2.49 -24.03 19.96
C LEU A 152 1.93 -25.44 20.13
N LYS A 153 1.55 -25.83 21.36
CA LYS A 153 0.90 -27.13 21.61
C LYS A 153 -0.41 -27.28 20.83
N GLN A 154 -1.22 -26.23 20.77
CA GLN A 154 -2.47 -26.24 20.01
C GLN A 154 -2.23 -26.33 18.50
N HIS A 155 -1.17 -25.69 18.00
CA HIS A 155 -0.77 -25.74 16.59
C HIS A 155 -0.33 -27.16 16.18
N ASP A 156 0.47 -27.81 17.04
CA ASP A 156 0.91 -29.20 16.89
C ASP A 156 -0.28 -30.17 16.92
N LEU A 157 -1.15 -30.05 17.93
CA LEU A 157 -2.37 -30.87 18.05
C LEU A 157 -3.31 -30.75 16.84
N LYS A 158 -3.35 -29.58 16.20
CA LYS A 158 -4.18 -29.34 15.00
C LYS A 158 -3.47 -29.66 13.69
N GLY A 159 -2.18 -30.00 13.72
CA GLY A 159 -1.39 -30.26 12.51
C GLY A 159 -1.22 -29.02 11.63
N LEU A 160 -1.28 -27.81 12.19
CA LEU A 160 -1.21 -26.54 11.44
C LEU A 160 0.22 -26.16 11.01
N GLY A 161 1.20 -27.01 11.32
CA GLY A 161 2.61 -26.78 10.98
C GLY A 161 3.28 -25.74 11.90
N GLY A 162 4.30 -25.05 11.36
CA GLY A 162 5.09 -24.07 12.09
C GLY A 162 4.44 -22.68 12.16
N ILE A 163 4.88 -21.88 13.13
CA ILE A 163 4.53 -20.47 13.26
C ILE A 163 5.77 -19.64 12.95
N LEU A 164 5.60 -18.54 12.21
CA LEU A 164 6.71 -17.64 11.90
C LEU A 164 7.18 -16.90 13.15
N LEU A 165 8.50 -16.85 13.35
CA LEU A 165 9.08 -16.15 14.51
C LEU A 165 8.71 -14.66 14.52
N GLU A 166 8.61 -14.04 13.33
CA GLU A 166 8.21 -12.63 13.20
C GLU A 166 6.79 -12.39 13.71
N ASP A 167 5.85 -13.30 13.44
CA ASP A 167 4.48 -13.18 13.95
C ASP A 167 4.42 -13.34 15.47
N VAL A 168 5.26 -14.22 16.02
CA VAL A 168 5.40 -14.39 17.47
C VAL A 168 6.03 -13.15 18.10
N GLN A 169 7.03 -12.56 17.46
CA GLN A 169 7.71 -11.35 17.92
C GLN A 169 6.82 -10.11 17.83
N GLU A 170 6.00 -10.02 16.79
CA GLU A 170 5.01 -8.94 16.65
C GLU A 170 3.92 -9.05 17.72
N SER A 171 3.58 -10.28 18.11
CA SER A 171 2.49 -10.55 19.03
C SER A 171 2.89 -10.53 20.50
N LEU A 172 4.18 -10.71 20.82
CA LEU A 172 4.67 -10.72 22.20
C LEU A 172 5.22 -9.35 22.61
N PRO A 173 4.71 -8.76 23.71
CA PRO A 173 5.40 -7.65 24.36
C PRO A 173 6.77 -8.12 24.87
N HIS A 174 7.81 -7.31 24.65
CA HIS A 174 9.21 -7.61 25.02
C HIS A 174 9.75 -8.99 24.54
N CYS A 175 9.53 -9.33 23.27
CA CYS A 175 9.95 -10.61 22.69
C CYS A 175 11.43 -10.98 22.96
N ASP A 176 12.35 -10.02 22.95
CA ASP A 176 13.79 -10.24 23.19
C ASP A 176 14.07 -10.86 24.58
N LYS A 177 13.33 -10.43 25.62
CA LYS A 177 13.41 -11.01 26.96
C LYS A 177 12.80 -12.42 27.00
N ALA A 178 11.71 -12.65 26.26
CA ALA A 178 11.03 -13.94 26.22
C ALA A 178 11.85 -15.01 25.47
N LEU A 179 12.57 -14.61 24.41
CA LEU A 179 13.37 -15.50 23.58
C LEU A 179 14.76 -15.79 24.17
N LYS A 180 15.45 -14.79 24.74
CA LYS A 180 16.78 -14.99 25.35
C LYS A 180 16.80 -16.03 26.46
N VAL A 181 15.72 -16.16 27.22
CA VAL A 181 15.58 -17.19 28.26
C VAL A 181 15.52 -18.61 27.67
N ASN A 182 15.24 -18.76 26.37
CA ASN A 182 15.22 -20.05 25.68
C ASN A 182 16.53 -20.36 24.91
N THR A 183 17.48 -19.43 24.80
CA THR A 183 18.73 -19.61 24.02
C THR A 183 19.97 -19.89 24.89
N LEU A 184 19.82 -20.07 26.19
CA LEU A 184 20.92 -20.51 27.06
C LEU A 184 20.91 -22.04 27.15
N HIS A 185 21.67 -22.67 26.25
CA HIS A 185 22.26 -24.00 26.44
C HIS A 185 23.76 -23.82 26.72
#